data_AF-A0A3B3CIZ1-F1
#
_entry.id   AF-A0A3B3CIZ1-F1
#
_cell.length_a   1.000
_cell.length_b   1.000
_cell.length_c   1.000
_cell.angle_alpha   90.00
_cell.angle_beta   90.00
_cell.angle_gamma   90.00
#
_symmetry.space_group_name_H-M   'P 1'
#
loop_
_entity.id
_entity.type
_entity.pdbx_description
1 polymer ?
#
loop_
_entity_poly.entity_id
_entity_poly.type
_entity_poly.pdbx_seq_one_letter_code
_entity_poly.pdbx_strand_id
1 'polypeptide(L)'
;MAFKAQVLYDFTAEPGNNELTVKEGETITVTNQNIGGGWIEAQNSRGEVGLVPEDYIEFGQTAAPPANVGNPAAPDLSFFDAFAPASTSAPTQVEAGGSTDTPAPPILSPPEEASNGNDPWSVWNADPSRGSNNNWPANPEGTQTGRNAADPWGSASHSHPQAYQGPGAEDDEWDDEWDDMKSTSSYSEPGEGGAIQRGGTHASSMKISLNKFPGFTKSGPELYLLCKQSAKGKEKISIYLGEVGPVWSYPEAQLDCIVADPKKGSKMYGLKSYIEYQITPNTTNRPVNHRYKHFDWLYERLLDKFGSAIPIPSLPDKQVTGRFEEEFIKMRMERLQGWMTRMCRHPVISNSEVFQLFLSYKDEKDWKMGKRKAEKDETVGVMVFTTIEAEAPDLDLVEVEQKCEQFSRFTKAMDDGVKEILTVGNEHWKRCTGPLPKEYQRIGKAFQNLSSVFTSSGYQGEATLTDAMTAAGKTYEEIAQIVAEQPKKDLHFLMETNNEYKGLLGCFPDTIGVHKAAIDKVKEADKLVNTNKITAQDKVTMAKRASTMSYALQAEMNHFHSNRIYDYNRVMQQYLEEQVKFYETIAAKLRHAHSQFTTM
;
A
#
# COMPACT_ATOMS: atom_id res chain seq x y z
N MET A 1 -25.99 -38.59 -30.01
CA MET A 1 -27.47 -38.49 -30.10
C MET A 1 -27.79 -37.01 -30.06
N ALA A 2 -28.51 -36.49 -31.05
CA ALA A 2 -28.87 -35.07 -31.08
C ALA A 2 -30.01 -34.84 -30.07
N PHE A 3 -29.76 -34.05 -29.03
CA PHE A 3 -30.77 -33.74 -28.01
C PHE A 3 -31.64 -32.60 -28.53
N LYS A 4 -32.96 -32.77 -28.47
CA LYS A 4 -33.91 -31.71 -28.79
C LYS A 4 -34.34 -31.01 -27.51
N ALA A 5 -34.41 -29.69 -27.55
CA ALA A 5 -34.88 -28.85 -26.45
C ALA A 5 -35.98 -27.91 -26.95
N GLN A 6 -36.92 -27.57 -26.08
CA GLN A 6 -37.98 -26.61 -26.38
C GLN A 6 -37.63 -25.26 -25.76
N VAL A 7 -37.77 -24.18 -26.52
CA VAL A 7 -37.49 -22.82 -26.08
C VAL A 7 -38.63 -22.32 -25.21
N LEU A 8 -38.32 -21.85 -24.01
CA LEU A 8 -39.27 -21.37 -23.01
C LEU A 8 -39.55 -19.87 -23.12
N TYR A 9 -38.62 -19.09 -23.66
CA TYR A 9 -38.74 -17.64 -23.79
C TYR A 9 -38.11 -17.15 -25.10
N ASP A 10 -38.66 -16.07 -25.66
CA ASP A 10 -38.06 -15.38 -26.81
C ASP A 10 -36.65 -14.88 -26.45
N PHE A 11 -35.68 -15.12 -27.34
CA PHE A 11 -34.31 -14.62 -27.22
C PHE A 11 -33.84 -14.09 -28.58
N THR A 12 -33.36 -12.86 -28.61
CA THR A 12 -32.92 -12.19 -29.84
C THR A 12 -31.41 -12.02 -29.79
N ALA A 13 -30.71 -12.56 -30.79
CA ALA A 13 -29.27 -12.50 -30.88
C ALA A 13 -28.75 -11.08 -31.13
N GLU A 14 -27.68 -10.71 -30.42
CA GLU A 14 -26.94 -9.49 -30.70
C GLU A 14 -25.94 -9.68 -31.86
N PRO A 15 -25.83 -8.71 -32.80
CA PRO A 15 -24.89 -8.80 -33.91
C PRO A 15 -23.43 -8.91 -33.43
N GLY A 16 -22.74 -9.98 -33.80
CA GLY A 16 -21.31 -10.17 -33.55
C GLY A 16 -20.94 -11.10 -32.38
N ASN A 17 -21.92 -11.56 -31.60
CA ASN A 17 -21.69 -12.39 -30.40
C ASN A 17 -21.92 -13.90 -30.61
N ASN A 18 -22.15 -14.34 -31.84
CA ASN A 18 -22.45 -15.75 -32.17
C ASN A 18 -23.68 -16.32 -31.43
N GLU A 19 -24.63 -15.46 -31.10
CA GLU A 19 -25.90 -15.80 -30.45
C GLU A 19 -26.95 -16.23 -31.48
N LEU A 20 -27.94 -17.00 -31.03
CA LEU A 20 -29.00 -17.54 -31.88
C LEU A 20 -30.37 -16.98 -31.51
N THR A 21 -31.01 -16.27 -32.45
CA THR A 21 -32.38 -15.80 -32.25
C THR A 21 -33.37 -16.97 -32.27
N VAL A 22 -34.06 -17.18 -31.15
CA VAL A 22 -35.07 -18.23 -30.93
C VAL A 22 -36.37 -17.64 -30.38
N LYS A 23 -37.49 -18.31 -30.66
CA LYS A 23 -38.80 -17.91 -30.14
C LYS A 23 -39.38 -18.93 -29.16
N GLU A 24 -40.13 -18.46 -28.18
CA GLU A 24 -40.88 -19.29 -27.25
C GLU A 24 -41.72 -20.33 -28.03
N GLY A 25 -41.62 -21.58 -27.59
CA GLY A 25 -42.25 -22.74 -28.22
C GLY A 25 -41.47 -23.37 -29.38
N GLU A 26 -40.38 -22.75 -29.87
CA GLU A 26 -39.54 -23.33 -30.93
C GLU A 26 -38.78 -24.57 -30.42
N THR A 27 -38.69 -25.62 -31.25
CA THR A 27 -37.84 -26.77 -30.95
C THR A 27 -36.47 -26.61 -31.61
N ILE A 28 -35.42 -26.58 -30.80
CA ILE A 28 -34.04 -26.45 -31.25
C ILE A 28 -33.26 -27.76 -31.02
N THR A 29 -32.22 -27.97 -31.81
CA THR A 29 -31.35 -29.15 -31.69
C THR A 29 -30.05 -28.74 -31.04
N VAL A 30 -29.75 -29.27 -29.85
CA VAL A 30 -28.56 -28.91 -29.09
C VAL A 30 -27.34 -29.64 -29.67
N THR A 31 -26.35 -28.88 -30.12
CA THR A 31 -25.11 -29.37 -30.73
C THR A 31 -23.99 -29.47 -29.71
N ASN A 32 -23.95 -28.58 -28.70
CA ASN A 32 -22.97 -28.62 -27.61
C ASN A 32 -23.53 -28.03 -26.29
N GLN A 33 -23.53 -28.84 -25.21
CA GLN A 33 -23.98 -28.43 -23.86
C GLN A 33 -22.81 -27.94 -22.97
N ASN A 34 -21.56 -28.24 -23.32
CA ASN A 34 -20.39 -28.00 -22.45
C ASN A 34 -19.67 -26.68 -22.79
N ILE A 35 -20.41 -25.62 -23.07
CA ILE A 35 -19.82 -24.30 -23.35
C ILE A 35 -19.39 -23.62 -22.06
N GLY A 36 -20.08 -23.94 -20.94
CA GLY A 36 -19.90 -23.29 -19.65
C GLY A 36 -20.45 -21.88 -19.75
N GLY A 37 -21.34 -21.49 -18.84
CA GLY A 37 -22.09 -20.28 -19.19
C GLY A 37 -23.33 -19.98 -18.41
N GLY A 38 -24.11 -21.03 -18.16
CA GLY A 38 -25.54 -20.92 -18.43
C GLY A 38 -25.83 -20.71 -19.93
N TRP A 39 -24.96 -21.18 -20.84
CA TRP A 39 -25.11 -21.05 -22.30
C TRP A 39 -24.93 -22.40 -22.98
N ILE A 40 -25.71 -22.64 -24.02
CA ILE A 40 -25.65 -23.84 -24.85
C ILE A 40 -25.62 -23.47 -26.33
N GLU A 41 -24.93 -24.25 -27.16
CA GLU A 41 -25.00 -24.09 -28.61
C GLU A 41 -26.06 -25.01 -29.18
N ALA A 42 -26.95 -24.42 -29.96
CA ALA A 42 -28.03 -25.12 -30.61
C ALA A 42 -28.19 -24.67 -32.05
N GLN A 43 -28.94 -25.47 -32.80
CA GLN A 43 -29.39 -25.18 -34.14
C GLN A 43 -30.90 -24.98 -34.14
N ASN A 44 -31.37 -23.84 -34.65
CA ASN A 44 -32.80 -23.54 -34.75
C ASN A 44 -33.46 -24.22 -35.95
N SER A 45 -34.77 -24.05 -36.10
CA SER A 45 -35.54 -24.63 -37.21
C SER A 45 -35.16 -24.11 -38.60
N ARG A 46 -34.47 -22.96 -38.66
CA ARG A 46 -33.95 -22.33 -39.88
C ARG A 46 -32.55 -22.85 -40.27
N GLY A 47 -31.95 -23.70 -39.44
CA GLY A 47 -30.62 -24.26 -39.66
C GLY A 47 -29.48 -23.37 -39.19
N GLU A 48 -29.76 -22.24 -38.54
CA GLU A 48 -28.76 -21.34 -37.97
C GLU A 48 -28.24 -21.92 -36.66
N VAL A 49 -26.93 -21.82 -36.43
CA VAL A 49 -26.25 -22.32 -35.22
C VAL A 49 -25.74 -21.14 -34.42
N GLY A 50 -25.94 -21.16 -33.11
CA GLY A 50 -25.41 -20.15 -32.21
C GLY A 50 -25.78 -20.43 -30.76
N LEU A 51 -25.43 -19.49 -29.89
CA LEU A 51 -25.60 -19.61 -28.45
C LEU A 51 -26.99 -19.17 -28.00
N VAL A 52 -27.59 -19.97 -27.11
CA VAL A 52 -28.86 -19.67 -26.42
C VAL A 52 -28.62 -19.85 -24.91
N PRO A 53 -29.24 -19.03 -24.03
CA PRO A 53 -29.14 -19.26 -22.60
C PRO A 53 -29.73 -20.62 -22.22
N GLU A 54 -29.07 -21.34 -21.32
CA GLU A 54 -29.48 -22.67 -20.84
C GLU A 54 -30.85 -22.61 -20.14
N ASP A 55 -31.10 -21.55 -19.36
CA ASP A 55 -32.36 -21.33 -18.65
C ASP A 55 -33.53 -20.96 -19.58
N TYR A 56 -33.26 -20.72 -20.87
CA TYR A 56 -34.27 -20.37 -21.87
C TYR A 56 -34.79 -21.60 -22.62
N ILE A 57 -34.31 -22.79 -22.27
CA ILE A 57 -34.69 -24.03 -22.95
C ILE A 57 -34.96 -25.16 -21.96
N GLU A 58 -35.83 -26.08 -22.33
CA GLU A 58 -36.10 -27.28 -21.54
C GLU A 58 -35.78 -28.54 -22.37
N PHE A 59 -34.96 -29.42 -21.79
CA PHE A 59 -34.64 -30.72 -22.40
C PHE A 59 -35.79 -31.71 -22.20
N GLY A 60 -36.23 -32.36 -23.28
CA GLY A 60 -37.19 -33.46 -23.17
C GLY A 60 -36.61 -34.61 -22.33
N GLN A 61 -37.23 -34.90 -21.18
CA GLN A 61 -36.75 -35.89 -20.21
C GLN A 61 -36.45 -37.26 -20.83
N THR A 62 -35.22 -37.76 -20.63
CA THR A 62 -34.94 -39.20 -20.58
C THR A 62 -34.14 -39.53 -19.32
N ALA A 63 -34.62 -40.54 -18.59
CA ALA A 63 -34.29 -40.86 -17.20
C ALA A 63 -32.82 -41.28 -16.96
N ALA A 64 -32.26 -40.84 -15.83
CA ALA A 64 -30.90 -41.19 -15.36
C ALA A 64 -30.85 -42.48 -14.51
N PRO A 65 -29.65 -43.09 -14.38
CA PRO A 65 -29.23 -43.70 -13.10
C PRO A 65 -27.82 -43.27 -12.63
N PRO A 66 -27.44 -43.56 -11.36
CA PRO A 66 -26.64 -42.67 -10.50
C PRO A 66 -25.14 -43.02 -10.35
N ALA A 67 -24.46 -42.10 -9.63
CA ALA A 67 -23.03 -41.91 -9.39
C ALA A 67 -22.20 -43.11 -8.87
N ASN A 68 -20.88 -43.06 -9.13
CA ASN A 68 -19.90 -43.88 -8.43
C ASN A 68 -18.67 -43.04 -7.97
N VAL A 69 -18.26 -43.31 -6.73
CA VAL A 69 -17.23 -42.63 -5.94
C VAL A 69 -15.85 -43.20 -6.28
N GLY A 70 -14.82 -42.36 -6.40
CA GLY A 70 -13.43 -42.80 -6.54
C GLY A 70 -12.42 -41.73 -6.09
N ASN A 71 -11.73 -41.99 -4.97
CA ASN A 71 -10.55 -41.27 -4.50
C ASN A 71 -9.35 -41.44 -5.47
N PRO A 72 -8.44 -40.45 -5.55
CA PRO A 72 -7.04 -40.75 -5.78
C PRO A 72 -6.11 -40.24 -4.65
N ALA A 73 -4.96 -40.90 -4.59
CA ALA A 73 -3.97 -40.94 -3.53
C ALA A 73 -3.20 -39.63 -3.29
N ALA A 74 -2.65 -39.50 -2.08
CA ALA A 74 -1.75 -38.43 -1.66
C ALA A 74 -0.35 -38.57 -2.32
N PRO A 75 0.29 -37.46 -2.75
CA PRO A 75 1.69 -37.48 -3.14
C PRO A 75 2.62 -37.35 -1.93
N ASP A 76 3.74 -38.07 -2.05
CA ASP A 76 4.90 -38.16 -1.17
C ASP A 76 5.62 -36.80 -1.01
N LEU A 77 6.00 -36.44 0.23
CA LEU A 77 6.58 -35.15 0.63
C LEU A 77 8.02 -35.29 1.13
N SER A 78 8.82 -36.16 0.54
CA SER A 78 10.23 -36.33 0.91
C SER A 78 11.20 -35.28 0.33
N PHE A 79 10.75 -34.04 0.04
CA PHE A 79 11.59 -32.99 -0.56
C PHE A 79 12.03 -31.88 0.42
N PHE A 80 11.41 -31.74 1.59
CA PHE A 80 11.61 -30.55 2.44
C PHE A 80 12.59 -30.68 3.62
N ASP A 81 13.35 -31.78 3.73
CA ASP A 81 14.15 -32.06 4.93
C ASP A 81 15.63 -31.61 4.88
N ALA A 82 15.96 -30.60 4.04
CA ALA A 82 17.36 -30.20 3.81
C ALA A 82 17.85 -28.96 4.60
N PHE A 83 17.01 -28.27 5.37
CA PHE A 83 17.47 -27.09 6.13
C PHE A 83 16.73 -26.94 7.47
N ALA A 84 17.14 -27.72 8.46
CA ALA A 84 16.86 -27.44 9.87
C ALA A 84 18.20 -27.42 10.65
N PRO A 85 18.49 -26.37 11.46
CA PRO A 85 19.64 -26.36 12.34
C PRO A 85 19.39 -27.26 13.56
N ALA A 86 20.38 -28.11 13.87
CA ALA A 86 20.33 -29.06 14.96
C ALA A 86 20.16 -28.37 16.32
N SER A 87 19.13 -28.76 17.06
CA SER A 87 19.06 -28.60 18.52
C SER A 87 19.03 -30.00 19.13
N THR A 88 20.01 -30.33 19.97
CA THR A 88 19.95 -31.52 20.81
C THR A 88 20.35 -31.19 22.24
N SER A 89 19.39 -31.46 23.13
CA SER A 89 19.50 -31.56 24.57
C SER A 89 20.22 -32.85 25.01
N ALA A 90 20.83 -32.79 26.20
CA ALA A 90 21.52 -33.85 26.92
C ALA A 90 20.72 -35.16 27.12
N PRO A 91 21.38 -36.29 27.52
CA PRO A 91 21.30 -36.68 28.94
C PRO A 91 22.50 -37.49 29.57
N THR A 92 22.61 -37.35 30.90
CA THR A 92 23.08 -38.24 32.03
C THR A 92 24.51 -38.83 32.20
N GLN A 93 25.11 -38.47 33.37
CA GLN A 93 26.05 -39.12 34.34
C GLN A 93 27.01 -40.27 33.95
N VAL A 94 28.30 -40.13 34.29
CA VAL A 94 29.10 -41.04 35.19
C VAL A 94 30.31 -40.27 35.81
N GLU A 95 30.74 -40.67 37.00
CA GLU A 95 31.74 -40.08 37.93
C GLU A 95 33.24 -40.12 37.52
N ALA A 96 34.01 -39.27 38.23
CA ALA A 96 35.34 -39.48 38.83
C ALA A 96 36.60 -38.85 38.17
N GLY A 97 37.15 -37.86 38.90
CA GLY A 97 38.58 -37.78 39.21
C GLY A 97 39.47 -36.83 38.40
N GLY A 98 40.19 -35.95 39.11
CA GLY A 98 41.55 -35.51 38.70
C GLY A 98 41.75 -34.03 38.39
N SER A 99 42.50 -33.38 39.28
CA SER A 99 43.13 -32.06 39.24
C SER A 99 43.95 -31.76 37.98
N THR A 100 44.03 -30.49 37.53
CA THR A 100 45.23 -29.61 37.52
C THR A 100 45.09 -28.41 36.56
N ASP A 101 45.46 -27.24 37.09
CA ASP A 101 46.21 -26.12 36.49
C ASP A 101 45.67 -25.27 35.31
N THR A 102 45.59 -23.96 35.63
CA THR A 102 45.49 -22.75 34.78
C THR A 102 46.79 -22.54 33.96
N PRO A 103 46.91 -21.65 32.93
CA PRO A 103 46.54 -20.21 33.00
C PRO A 103 45.97 -19.56 31.72
N ALA A 104 45.32 -18.40 31.92
CA ALA A 104 44.84 -17.47 30.90
C ALA A 104 45.90 -16.41 30.50
N PRO A 105 45.81 -15.79 29.31
CA PRO A 105 46.49 -14.53 29.00
C PRO A 105 45.53 -13.32 29.02
N PRO A 106 46.06 -12.07 29.10
CA PRO A 106 45.41 -10.99 29.81
C PRO A 106 44.67 -9.96 28.94
N ILE A 107 43.68 -9.34 29.58
CA ILE A 107 42.97 -8.12 29.18
C ILE A 107 43.84 -6.90 29.50
N LEU A 108 43.94 -5.97 28.55
CA LEU A 108 44.52 -4.63 28.76
C LEU A 108 43.43 -3.57 28.59
N SER A 109 43.41 -2.61 29.50
CA SER A 109 42.66 -1.35 29.48
C SER A 109 43.62 -0.20 29.86
N PRO A 110 43.29 1.07 29.56
CA PRO A 110 44.18 2.04 28.92
C PRO A 110 44.81 3.05 29.90
N PRO A 111 45.65 3.99 29.41
CA PRO A 111 45.97 5.21 30.14
C PRO A 111 45.47 6.50 29.43
N GLU A 112 44.90 7.41 30.23
CA GLU A 112 44.87 8.88 30.06
C GLU A 112 46.32 9.43 30.21
N GLU A 113 46.79 10.60 29.74
CA GLU A 113 46.18 11.88 29.33
C GLU A 113 47.25 12.75 28.60
N ALA A 114 46.79 13.83 27.94
CA ALA A 114 47.48 15.10 27.59
C ALA A 114 48.02 15.39 26.16
N SER A 115 47.21 16.21 25.46
CA SER A 115 47.52 17.53 24.84
C SER A 115 48.14 17.66 23.42
N ASN A 116 47.35 18.38 22.60
CA ASN A 116 47.66 19.25 21.45
C ASN A 116 48.08 18.66 20.08
N GLY A 117 47.24 18.91 19.07
CA GLY A 117 47.70 19.23 17.70
C GLY A 117 46.89 18.65 16.54
N ASN A 118 46.06 19.50 15.93
CA ASN A 118 45.56 19.49 14.53
C ASN A 118 44.64 18.35 14.03
N ASP A 119 43.35 18.67 13.93
CA ASP A 119 42.36 17.97 13.11
C ASP A 119 42.40 18.50 11.64
N PRO A 120 42.55 17.65 10.60
CA PRO A 120 42.73 18.08 9.20
C PRO A 120 41.45 18.50 8.44
N TRP A 121 40.26 18.55 9.05
CA TRP A 121 39.00 18.69 8.31
C TRP A 121 38.20 19.99 8.52
N SER A 122 38.77 21.01 9.18
CA SER A 122 38.05 22.24 9.53
C SER A 122 38.06 23.36 8.47
N VAL A 123 38.23 23.08 7.17
CA VAL A 123 38.50 24.12 6.14
C VAL A 123 37.35 24.35 5.14
N TRP A 124 36.19 23.72 5.27
CA TRP A 124 35.14 23.78 4.24
C TRP A 124 33.84 24.48 4.66
N ASN A 125 33.94 25.53 5.51
CA ASN A 125 32.85 26.48 5.71
C ASN A 125 33.39 27.88 6.02
N ALA A 126 33.62 28.69 4.98
CA ALA A 126 33.55 30.14 5.04
C ALA A 126 33.52 30.73 3.61
N ASP A 127 32.38 31.31 3.25
CA ASP A 127 32.21 32.21 2.11
C ASP A 127 32.99 33.52 2.36
N PRO A 128 33.65 34.09 1.34
CA PRO A 128 33.40 35.51 1.10
C PRO A 128 33.33 35.87 -0.40
N SER A 129 32.22 36.51 -0.76
CA SER A 129 32.08 37.38 -1.93
C SER A 129 33.19 38.45 -2.01
N ARG A 130 33.84 38.62 -3.19
CA ARG A 130 33.68 39.77 -4.14
C ARG A 130 34.86 39.93 -5.14
N GLY A 131 34.53 40.01 -6.43
CA GLY A 131 35.27 40.71 -7.52
C GLY A 131 36.19 39.83 -8.38
N SER A 132 36.22 39.85 -9.72
CA SER A 132 35.62 40.76 -10.72
C SER A 132 35.69 40.16 -12.15
N ASN A 133 34.65 40.47 -12.95
CA ASN A 133 34.56 40.75 -14.39
C ASN A 133 34.87 39.72 -15.52
N ASN A 134 33.85 39.49 -16.37
CA ASN A 134 33.73 39.82 -17.82
C ASN A 134 32.56 39.00 -18.42
N ASN A 135 31.60 39.43 -19.27
CA ASN A 135 31.16 40.68 -19.89
C ASN A 135 29.76 40.40 -20.54
N TRP A 136 28.92 41.43 -20.65
CA TRP A 136 27.50 41.53 -21.12
C TRP A 136 27.30 41.29 -22.66
N PRO A 137 26.09 41.33 -23.32
CA PRO A 137 24.88 42.17 -23.07
C PRO A 137 23.47 41.53 -23.20
N ALA A 138 22.51 41.88 -22.34
CA ALA A 138 21.49 42.96 -22.40
C ALA A 138 20.25 42.68 -23.28
N ASN A 139 19.08 42.65 -22.61
CA ASN A 139 17.72 42.68 -23.15
C ASN A 139 17.20 44.15 -23.11
N PRO A 140 16.29 44.61 -23.99
CA PRO A 140 15.65 45.91 -23.85
C PRO A 140 14.31 45.85 -23.10
N GLU A 141 14.02 46.94 -22.39
CA GLU A 141 12.85 47.22 -21.55
C GLU A 141 11.53 47.41 -22.32
N GLY A 142 10.41 47.25 -21.59
CA GLY A 142 9.07 47.63 -22.03
C GLY A 142 8.03 47.71 -20.90
N THR A 143 8.09 48.79 -20.11
CA THR A 143 7.00 49.60 -19.50
C THR A 143 5.79 48.98 -18.76
N GLN A 144 5.59 49.54 -17.56
CA GLN A 144 4.48 49.46 -16.60
C GLN A 144 3.09 49.82 -17.17
N THR A 145 2.02 49.25 -16.58
CA THR A 145 0.92 49.99 -15.93
C THR A 145 0.11 49.04 -15.02
N GLY A 146 -0.24 49.50 -13.81
CA GLY A 146 -0.91 48.71 -12.79
C GLY A 146 -2.42 48.95 -12.66
N ARG A 147 -3.07 48.13 -11.82
CA ARG A 147 -4.18 48.53 -10.94
C ARG A 147 -4.56 47.40 -9.96
N ASN A 148 -4.81 47.80 -8.73
CA ASN A 148 -5.30 47.00 -7.60
C ASN A 148 -6.70 46.42 -7.86
N ALA A 149 -6.97 45.17 -7.43
CA ALA A 149 -7.94 44.85 -6.36
C ALA A 149 -8.40 43.36 -6.34
N ALA A 150 -8.63 42.89 -5.11
CA ALA A 150 -9.54 41.84 -4.63
C ALA A 150 -9.16 40.35 -4.75
N ASP A 151 -8.83 39.76 -3.58
CA ASP A 151 -9.09 38.36 -3.26
C ASP A 151 -10.56 37.98 -3.50
N PRO A 152 -10.81 36.75 -3.94
CA PRO A 152 -11.84 35.96 -3.28
C PRO A 152 -11.46 34.48 -3.16
N TRP A 153 -11.21 34.05 -1.92
CA TRP A 153 -11.34 32.65 -1.56
C TRP A 153 -12.80 32.21 -1.70
N GLY A 154 -13.03 31.14 -2.46
CA GLY A 154 -14.29 30.42 -2.56
C GLY A 154 -14.03 28.92 -2.61
N SER A 155 -14.65 28.18 -1.69
CA SER A 155 -14.63 26.74 -1.45
C SER A 155 -14.16 25.82 -2.59
N ALA A 156 -13.11 25.04 -2.33
CA ALA A 156 -12.79 23.84 -3.10
C ALA A 156 -12.75 22.62 -2.17
N SER A 157 -13.43 21.57 -2.63
CA SER A 157 -13.52 20.22 -2.06
C SER A 157 -12.15 19.58 -1.83
N HIS A 158 -12.03 18.89 -0.69
CA HIS A 158 -10.87 18.14 -0.22
C HIS A 158 -10.41 17.08 -1.25
N SER A 159 -9.17 17.23 -1.74
CA SER A 159 -8.46 16.21 -2.51
C SER A 159 -7.18 15.79 -1.76
N HIS A 160 -7.11 14.50 -1.45
CA HIS A 160 -5.91 13.81 -0.95
C HIS A 160 -4.74 13.96 -1.98
N PRO A 161 -3.46 13.84 -1.59
CA PRO A 161 -2.34 14.11 -2.48
C PRO A 161 -2.40 13.32 -3.79
N GLN A 162 -2.31 14.07 -4.88
CA GLN A 162 -2.56 13.68 -6.27
C GLN A 162 -1.94 12.34 -6.70
N ALA A 163 -2.81 11.36 -6.95
CA ALA A 163 -2.61 10.41 -8.04
C ALA A 163 -2.73 11.19 -9.36
N TYR A 164 -1.77 11.02 -10.26
CA TYR A 164 -1.81 11.57 -11.61
C TYR A 164 -3.02 10.99 -12.37
N GLN A 165 -4.06 11.79 -12.59
CA GLN A 165 -5.10 11.48 -13.57
C GLN A 165 -4.56 11.80 -14.96
N GLY A 166 -4.16 10.76 -15.71
CA GLY A 166 -3.88 10.88 -17.13
C GLY A 166 -5.16 11.21 -17.93
N PRO A 167 -5.05 11.78 -19.15
CA PRO A 167 -6.21 12.20 -19.91
C PRO A 167 -6.96 10.98 -20.46
N GLY A 168 -8.22 10.82 -20.06
CA GLY A 168 -9.12 9.76 -20.52
C GLY A 168 -9.87 9.10 -19.37
N ALA A 169 -10.74 9.86 -18.70
CA ALA A 169 -11.67 9.34 -17.70
C ALA A 169 -13.06 9.93 -17.99
N GLU A 170 -13.57 9.64 -19.18
CA GLU A 170 -14.98 9.73 -19.53
C GLU A 170 -15.26 8.42 -20.26
N ASP A 171 -15.70 7.40 -19.51
CA ASP A 171 -16.34 6.15 -19.95
C ASP A 171 -16.12 5.11 -18.85
N ASP A 172 -16.97 5.09 -17.82
CA ASP A 172 -17.21 3.91 -16.96
C ASP A 172 -18.38 4.15 -15.95
N GLU A 173 -19.43 4.90 -16.33
CA GLU A 173 -20.67 5.08 -15.54
C GLU A 173 -21.75 4.00 -15.80
N TRP A 174 -21.40 2.88 -16.46
CA TRP A 174 -22.40 1.92 -16.96
C TRP A 174 -22.68 0.69 -16.09
N ASP A 175 -22.08 0.56 -14.90
CA ASP A 175 -22.22 -0.66 -14.06
C ASP A 175 -23.28 -0.55 -12.93
N ASP A 176 -23.96 0.61 -12.75
CA ASP A 176 -24.84 0.85 -11.58
C ASP A 176 -26.36 0.94 -11.88
N GLU A 177 -26.83 0.82 -13.14
CA GLU A 177 -28.24 1.11 -13.47
C GLU A 177 -29.23 -0.08 -13.56
N TRP A 178 -28.79 -1.35 -13.40
CA TRP A 178 -29.67 -2.50 -13.71
C TRP A 178 -30.37 -3.20 -12.53
N ASP A 179 -30.26 -2.70 -11.30
CA ASP A 179 -30.87 -3.37 -10.11
C ASP A 179 -32.10 -2.66 -9.50
N ASP A 180 -32.65 -1.62 -10.14
CA ASP A 180 -33.82 -0.90 -9.60
C ASP A 180 -35.03 -0.89 -10.56
N MET A 181 -35.56 -2.06 -10.91
CA MET A 181 -36.87 -2.16 -11.57
C MET A 181 -37.99 -2.02 -10.52
N LYS A 182 -38.31 -0.78 -10.14
CA LYS A 182 -39.58 -0.45 -9.46
C LYS A 182 -40.66 -0.11 -10.48
N SER A 183 -41.81 -0.73 -10.28
CA SER A 183 -43.04 -0.55 -11.06
C SER A 183 -43.49 0.91 -11.11
N THR A 184 -43.47 1.51 -12.30
CA THR A 184 -44.07 2.83 -12.57
C THR A 184 -45.58 2.70 -12.79
N SER A 185 -46.39 3.42 -12.00
CA SER A 185 -47.73 3.82 -12.40
C SER A 185 -47.89 5.32 -12.16
N SER A 186 -48.41 6.00 -13.18
CA SER A 186 -48.35 7.45 -13.42
C SER A 186 -49.01 8.34 -12.37
N TYR A 187 -48.41 9.53 -12.24
CA TYR A 187 -48.95 10.72 -11.59
C TYR A 187 -50.14 11.34 -12.35
N SER A 188 -51.14 11.79 -11.58
CA SER A 188 -51.94 12.97 -11.88
C SER A 188 -52.44 13.61 -10.56
N GLU A 189 -52.09 14.88 -10.35
CA GLU A 189 -52.61 15.79 -9.30
C GLU A 189 -53.83 16.59 -9.85
N PRO A 190 -54.55 17.44 -9.08
CA PRO A 190 -54.51 17.74 -7.63
C PRO A 190 -55.91 17.78 -6.94
N GLY A 191 -55.95 17.91 -5.60
CA GLY A 191 -57.20 18.24 -4.89
C GLY A 191 -57.14 18.25 -3.37
N GLU A 192 -57.64 19.35 -2.78
CA GLU A 192 -57.81 19.68 -1.35
C GLU A 192 -58.40 18.59 -0.42
N GLY A 193 -57.99 18.64 0.85
CA GLY A 193 -58.90 18.48 1.99
C GLY A 193 -58.60 17.38 3.02
N GLY A 194 -58.55 17.77 4.29
CA GLY A 194 -59.15 16.99 5.39
C GLY A 194 -58.28 15.95 6.14
N ALA A 195 -58.30 16.06 7.46
CA ALA A 195 -57.61 15.22 8.44
C ALA A 195 -58.14 13.76 8.56
N ILE A 196 -57.32 12.85 9.12
CA ILE A 196 -57.61 11.98 10.30
C ILE A 196 -56.50 10.92 10.50
N GLN A 197 -56.10 10.73 11.76
CA GLN A 197 -55.20 9.70 12.29
C GLN A 197 -55.75 8.26 12.18
N ARG A 198 -54.88 7.26 11.98
CA ARG A 198 -54.76 6.08 12.87
C ARG A 198 -53.50 5.24 12.62
N GLY A 199 -52.98 4.68 13.71
CA GLY A 199 -51.64 4.10 13.82
C GLY A 199 -51.45 2.68 13.28
N GLY A 200 -50.17 2.34 13.11
CA GLY A 200 -49.65 1.01 12.81
C GLY A 200 -48.13 1.02 12.97
N THR A 201 -47.63 0.25 13.93
CA THR A 201 -46.26 0.21 14.44
C THR A 201 -45.23 -0.27 13.41
N HIS A 202 -44.24 0.58 13.07
CA HIS A 202 -43.01 0.18 12.39
C HIS A 202 -41.79 0.72 13.16
N ALA A 203 -40.82 -0.17 13.39
CA ALA A 203 -39.55 0.12 14.03
C ALA A 203 -38.81 1.26 13.31
N SER A 204 -38.62 2.38 14.01
CA SER A 204 -37.94 3.55 13.48
C SER A 204 -36.43 3.32 13.44
N SER A 205 -35.88 3.22 12.23
CA SER A 205 -34.51 3.62 11.95
C SER A 205 -34.37 5.10 12.36
N MET A 206 -33.80 5.34 13.54
CA MET A 206 -33.61 6.71 14.05
C MET A 206 -32.40 7.34 13.39
N LYS A 207 -32.65 8.07 12.31
CA LYS A 207 -31.72 9.08 11.76
C LYS A 207 -31.34 10.06 12.88
N ILE A 208 -30.04 10.20 13.14
CA ILE A 208 -29.49 11.26 14.01
C ILE A 208 -29.96 12.60 13.44
N SER A 209 -30.84 13.30 14.16
CA SER A 209 -31.35 14.60 13.73
C SER A 209 -30.30 15.69 13.99
N LEU A 210 -29.27 15.76 13.14
CA LEU A 210 -28.33 16.90 13.10
C LEU A 210 -29.01 18.20 12.64
N ASN A 211 -30.24 18.11 12.11
CA ASN A 211 -31.09 19.23 11.68
C ASN A 211 -31.49 20.21 12.81
N LYS A 212 -31.08 19.97 14.07
CA LYS A 212 -31.33 20.90 15.18
C LYS A 212 -30.31 22.05 15.26
N PHE A 213 -29.26 22.04 14.46
CA PHE A 213 -28.23 23.07 14.50
C PHE A 213 -27.96 23.66 13.10
N PRO A 214 -28.44 24.88 12.80
CA PRO A 214 -28.10 25.56 11.55
C PRO A 214 -26.59 25.88 11.51
N GLY A 215 -25.88 25.32 10.52
CA GLY A 215 -24.46 25.61 10.25
C GLY A 215 -23.47 24.44 10.40
N PHE A 216 -23.93 23.22 10.71
CA PHE A 216 -23.06 22.05 10.89
C PHE A 216 -23.07 21.14 9.64
N THR A 217 -21.89 20.78 9.14
CA THR A 217 -21.75 19.82 8.03
C THR A 217 -21.93 18.40 8.53
N LYS A 218 -22.45 17.50 7.69
CA LYS A 218 -22.71 16.09 8.07
C LYS A 218 -21.44 15.26 8.33
N SER A 219 -20.25 15.79 8.05
CA SER A 219 -18.96 15.09 8.11
C SER A 219 -17.89 15.79 8.96
N GLY A 220 -18.21 16.94 9.58
CA GLY A 220 -17.25 17.68 10.40
C GLY A 220 -16.99 17.06 11.77
N PRO A 221 -15.92 17.47 12.47
CA PRO A 221 -15.59 16.96 13.82
C PRO A 221 -16.70 17.20 14.84
N GLU A 222 -17.60 18.16 14.58
CA GLU A 222 -18.73 18.44 15.46
C GLU A 222 -19.69 17.26 15.60
N LEU A 223 -19.75 16.40 14.57
CA LEU A 223 -20.54 15.17 14.61
C LEU A 223 -20.13 14.31 15.80
N TYR A 224 -18.82 14.12 16.02
CA TYR A 224 -18.31 13.40 17.18
C TYR A 224 -18.40 14.23 18.45
N LEU A 225 -17.92 15.48 18.43
CA LEU A 225 -17.82 16.34 19.61
C LEU A 225 -19.17 16.53 20.31
N LEU A 226 -20.28 16.59 19.57
CA LEU A 226 -21.64 16.80 20.11
C LEU A 226 -22.55 15.57 20.04
N CYS A 227 -22.04 14.41 19.62
CA CYS A 227 -22.85 13.19 19.53
C CYS A 227 -23.50 12.84 20.88
N LYS A 228 -24.79 12.48 20.86
CA LYS A 228 -25.50 11.99 22.07
C LYS A 228 -25.50 10.47 22.19
N GLN A 229 -25.05 9.76 21.15
CA GLN A 229 -24.95 8.31 21.14
C GLN A 229 -23.61 7.89 21.74
N SER A 230 -23.64 6.94 22.69
CA SER A 230 -22.46 6.16 23.02
C SER A 230 -22.31 5.05 21.96
N ALA A 231 -21.07 4.59 21.72
CA ALA A 231 -20.84 3.47 20.82
C ALA A 231 -21.70 2.27 21.24
N LYS A 232 -22.50 1.75 20.31
CA LYS A 232 -23.19 0.46 20.44
C LYS A 232 -22.29 -0.60 19.83
N GLY A 233 -21.26 -1.02 20.56
CA GLY A 233 -20.30 -2.02 20.10
C GLY A 233 -19.60 -2.70 21.27
N LYS A 234 -19.22 -3.98 21.11
CA LYS A 234 -18.48 -4.75 22.11
C LYS A 234 -16.96 -4.53 22.05
N GLU A 235 -16.44 -4.06 20.91
CA GLU A 235 -15.01 -3.82 20.73
C GLU A 235 -14.67 -2.37 21.03
N LYS A 236 -13.86 -2.18 22.07
CA LYS A 236 -13.28 -0.89 22.44
C LYS A 236 -11.80 -0.91 22.10
N ILE A 237 -11.33 0.14 21.43
CA ILE A 237 -9.92 0.35 21.11
C ILE A 237 -9.29 1.05 22.32
N SER A 238 -8.41 0.33 23.02
CA SER A 238 -7.82 0.83 24.26
C SER A 238 -6.48 1.53 24.02
N ILE A 239 -6.28 2.66 24.69
CA ILE A 239 -5.02 3.40 24.75
C ILE A 239 -4.52 3.40 26.19
N TYR A 240 -3.25 3.06 26.37
CA TYR A 240 -2.59 3.03 27.68
C TYR A 240 -1.43 4.04 27.72
N LEU A 241 -1.03 4.43 28.93
CA LEU A 241 0.18 5.22 29.14
C LEU A 241 1.38 4.28 29.29
N GLY A 242 2.20 4.19 28.25
CA GLY A 242 3.48 3.48 28.27
C GLY A 242 4.66 4.41 28.61
N GLU A 243 5.88 3.90 28.46
CA GLU A 243 7.12 4.64 28.76
C GLU A 243 7.29 5.91 27.90
N VAL A 244 6.74 5.90 26.69
CA VAL A 244 6.80 7.02 25.73
C VAL A 244 5.49 7.83 25.69
N GLY A 245 4.63 7.67 26.70
CA GLY A 245 3.31 8.30 26.76
C GLY A 245 2.21 7.41 26.15
N PRO A 246 1.17 8.00 25.54
CA PRO A 246 0.02 7.24 25.02
C PRO A 246 0.44 6.26 23.93
N VAL A 247 0.01 5.00 24.03
CA VAL A 247 0.29 3.94 23.06
C VAL A 247 -0.93 3.06 22.84
N TRP A 248 -1.06 2.53 21.62
CA TRP A 248 -2.06 1.50 21.30
C TRP A 248 -1.82 0.22 22.09
N SER A 249 -2.89 -0.54 22.32
CA SER A 249 -2.79 -1.93 22.79
C SER A 249 -2.19 -2.83 21.71
N TYR A 250 -0.95 -3.29 21.89
CA TYR A 250 -0.34 -4.24 20.95
C TYR A 250 -0.78 -5.68 21.25
N PRO A 251 -1.12 -6.49 20.23
CA PRO A 251 -1.42 -7.90 20.44
C PRO A 251 -0.16 -8.67 20.85
N GLU A 252 -0.33 -9.72 21.67
CA GLU A 252 0.78 -10.60 22.07
C GLU A 252 1.41 -11.34 20.88
N ALA A 253 0.57 -11.76 19.93
CA ALA A 253 0.99 -12.39 18.69
C ALA A 253 0.92 -11.39 17.52
N GLN A 254 2.04 -11.19 16.83
CA GLN A 254 2.07 -10.34 15.65
C GLN A 254 1.50 -11.08 14.44
N LEU A 255 0.49 -10.46 13.82
CA LEU A 255 -0.01 -10.87 12.53
C LEU A 255 1.01 -10.52 11.46
N ASP A 256 1.24 -11.44 10.53
CA ASP A 256 1.98 -11.18 9.30
C ASP A 256 1.35 -11.96 8.15
N CYS A 257 1.49 -11.44 6.94
CA CYS A 257 0.88 -12.02 5.75
C CYS A 257 1.86 -12.04 4.58
N ILE A 258 1.92 -13.17 3.89
CA ILE A 258 2.69 -13.32 2.66
C ILE A 258 1.78 -13.04 1.47
N VAL A 259 2.19 -12.16 0.56
CA VAL A 259 1.56 -11.87 -0.72
C VAL A 259 2.39 -12.51 -1.83
N ALA A 260 1.85 -13.54 -2.48
CA ALA A 260 2.59 -14.37 -3.43
C ALA A 260 1.70 -14.88 -4.58
N ASP A 261 2.26 -15.78 -5.39
CA ASP A 261 1.56 -16.55 -6.43
C ASP A 261 0.67 -15.69 -7.35
N PRO A 262 1.23 -14.72 -8.09
CA PRO A 262 0.44 -13.92 -9.02
C PRO A 262 -0.10 -14.82 -10.13
N LYS A 263 -1.42 -15.01 -10.16
CA LYS A 263 -2.11 -15.89 -11.12
C LYS A 263 -3.07 -15.09 -11.97
N LYS A 264 -3.13 -15.42 -13.27
CA LYS A 264 -4.09 -14.81 -14.19
C LYS A 264 -5.46 -15.46 -14.00
N GLY A 265 -6.36 -14.74 -13.35
CA GLY A 265 -7.78 -15.08 -13.26
C GLY A 265 -8.55 -14.59 -14.48
N SER A 266 -9.68 -15.24 -14.75
CA SER A 266 -10.64 -14.81 -15.76
C SER A 266 -12.03 -14.59 -15.15
N LYS A 267 -12.81 -13.72 -15.79
CA LYS A 267 -14.23 -13.46 -15.55
C LYS A 267 -14.92 -13.45 -16.90
N MET A 268 -16.24 -13.68 -16.90
CA MET A 268 -17.05 -13.69 -18.13
C MET A 268 -16.44 -14.64 -19.18
N TYR A 269 -16.19 -15.89 -18.80
CA TYR A 269 -15.68 -16.94 -19.70
C TYR A 269 -14.40 -16.57 -20.48
N GLY A 270 -13.52 -15.76 -19.88
CA GLY A 270 -12.26 -15.35 -20.49
C GLY A 270 -12.27 -13.95 -21.10
N LEU A 271 -13.44 -13.31 -21.23
CA LEU A 271 -13.57 -11.98 -21.83
C LEU A 271 -12.88 -10.88 -21.00
N LYS A 272 -12.83 -11.05 -19.67
CA LYS A 272 -12.08 -10.16 -18.77
C LYS A 272 -11.03 -10.95 -17.99
N SER A 273 -9.76 -10.59 -18.15
CA SER A 273 -8.64 -11.16 -17.38
C SER A 273 -8.12 -10.20 -16.31
N TYR A 274 -7.63 -10.74 -15.20
CA TYR A 274 -7.03 -9.97 -14.10
C TYR A 274 -5.94 -10.79 -13.39
N ILE A 275 -5.10 -10.14 -12.60
CA ILE A 275 -4.12 -10.82 -11.74
C ILE A 275 -4.71 -10.94 -10.33
N GLU A 276 -4.68 -12.15 -9.79
CA GLU A 276 -4.96 -12.49 -8.40
C GLU A 276 -3.65 -12.76 -7.67
N TYR A 277 -3.59 -12.31 -6.42
CA TYR A 277 -2.50 -12.56 -5.50
C TYR A 277 -3.02 -13.46 -4.39
N GLN A 278 -2.24 -14.46 -4.03
CA GLN A 278 -2.50 -15.29 -2.87
C GLN A 278 -1.99 -14.59 -1.62
N ILE A 279 -2.85 -14.50 -0.60
CA ILE A 279 -2.52 -13.93 0.71
C ILE A 279 -2.58 -15.03 1.75
N THR A 280 -1.48 -15.26 2.46
CA THR A 280 -1.38 -16.31 3.47
C THR A 280 -1.02 -15.70 4.83
N PRO A 281 -1.97 -15.63 5.79
CA PRO A 281 -1.68 -15.18 7.16
C PRO A 281 -0.90 -16.23 7.95
N ASN A 282 0.08 -15.78 8.75
CA ASN A 282 0.88 -16.65 9.62
C ASN A 282 0.04 -17.34 10.73
N THR A 283 -1.06 -16.73 11.15
CA THR A 283 -1.93 -17.23 12.22
C THR A 283 -2.79 -18.42 11.80
N THR A 284 -3.26 -18.45 10.56
CA THR A 284 -4.15 -19.51 10.06
C THR A 284 -3.47 -20.45 9.09
N ASN A 285 -2.42 -19.99 8.40
CA ASN A 285 -1.79 -20.67 7.26
C ASN A 285 -2.78 -21.08 6.17
N ARG A 286 -3.92 -20.37 6.07
CA ARG A 286 -4.95 -20.61 5.05
C ARG A 286 -4.87 -19.53 3.98
N PRO A 287 -4.55 -19.89 2.71
CA PRO A 287 -4.45 -18.91 1.65
C PRO A 287 -5.83 -18.43 1.20
N VAL A 288 -5.95 -17.12 0.95
CA VAL A 288 -7.10 -16.49 0.28
C VAL A 288 -6.62 -15.74 -0.96
N ASN A 289 -7.47 -15.63 -1.98
CA ASN A 289 -7.07 -15.03 -3.27
C ASN A 289 -7.75 -13.68 -3.46
N HIS A 290 -6.95 -12.65 -3.72
CA HIS A 290 -7.44 -11.30 -4.00
C HIS A 290 -6.84 -10.72 -5.27
N ARG A 291 -7.70 -10.22 -6.15
CA ARG A 291 -7.29 -9.29 -7.20
C ARG A 291 -7.04 -7.91 -6.64
N TYR A 292 -6.28 -7.09 -7.37
CA TYR A 292 -6.00 -5.71 -6.98
C TYR A 292 -7.27 -4.89 -6.61
N LYS A 293 -8.39 -5.07 -7.31
CA LYS A 293 -9.68 -4.39 -6.98
C LYS A 293 -10.20 -4.74 -5.58
N HIS A 294 -9.86 -5.90 -5.01
CA HIS A 294 -10.23 -6.24 -3.64
C HIS A 294 -9.36 -5.48 -2.63
N PHE A 295 -8.07 -5.28 -2.92
CA PHE A 295 -7.20 -4.41 -2.11
C PHE A 295 -7.70 -2.97 -2.14
N ASP A 296 -8.07 -2.46 -3.33
CA ASP A 296 -8.64 -1.13 -3.52
C ASP A 296 -9.89 -0.91 -2.65
N TRP A 297 -10.83 -1.88 -2.68
CA TRP A 297 -11.98 -1.87 -1.80
C TRP A 297 -11.60 -1.86 -0.31
N LEU A 298 -10.63 -2.70 0.10
CA LEU A 298 -10.17 -2.74 1.49
C LEU A 298 -9.57 -1.40 1.91
N TYR A 299 -8.71 -0.82 1.06
CA TYR A 299 -8.10 0.49 1.29
C TYR A 299 -9.17 1.57 1.50
N GLU A 300 -10.19 1.64 0.64
CA GLU A 300 -11.31 2.58 0.82
C GLU A 300 -12.05 2.35 2.14
N ARG A 301 -12.34 1.10 2.51
CA ARG A 301 -13.01 0.80 3.80
C ARG A 301 -12.15 1.19 4.99
N LEU A 302 -10.84 0.95 4.94
CA LEU A 302 -9.91 1.34 6.00
C LEU A 302 -9.79 2.87 6.10
N LEU A 303 -9.71 3.56 4.96
CA LEU A 303 -9.65 5.02 4.89
C LEU A 303 -10.93 5.65 5.43
N ASP A 304 -12.10 5.19 4.98
CA ASP A 304 -13.40 5.66 5.46
C ASP A 304 -13.53 5.45 6.98
N LYS A 305 -13.13 4.26 7.47
CA LYS A 305 -13.29 3.91 8.89
C LYS A 305 -12.30 4.63 9.79
N PHE A 306 -11.01 4.63 9.45
CA PHE A 306 -9.94 5.00 10.36
C PHE A 306 -9.19 6.28 9.97
N GLY A 307 -9.36 6.82 8.76
CA GLY A 307 -8.54 7.93 8.22
C GLY A 307 -8.52 9.23 9.06
N SER A 308 -9.54 9.44 9.89
CA SER A 308 -9.57 10.56 10.86
C SER A 308 -8.62 10.37 12.06
N ALA A 309 -8.25 9.14 12.38
CA ALA A 309 -7.43 8.77 13.55
C ALA A 309 -6.07 8.16 13.16
N ILE A 310 -6.02 7.39 12.07
CA ILE A 310 -4.86 6.58 11.65
C ILE A 310 -4.55 6.89 10.18
N PRO A 311 -3.30 7.29 9.85
CA PRO A 311 -2.83 7.43 8.47
C PRO A 311 -2.86 6.10 7.72
N ILE A 312 -3.72 5.98 6.70
CA ILE A 312 -3.80 4.78 5.85
C ILE A 312 -3.00 5.04 4.56
N PRO A 313 -1.85 4.36 4.35
CA PRO A 313 -1.01 4.59 3.18
C PRO A 313 -1.71 4.14 1.90
N SER A 314 -1.50 4.88 0.82
CA SER A 314 -2.06 4.56 -0.49
C SER A 314 -1.52 3.25 -1.05
N LEU A 315 -2.35 2.59 -1.86
CA LEU A 315 -1.93 1.41 -2.62
C LEU A 315 -1.00 1.79 -3.78
N PRO A 316 -0.22 0.83 -4.31
CA PRO A 316 0.60 1.03 -5.51
C PRO A 316 -0.28 1.35 -6.73
N ASP A 317 0.18 2.17 -7.67
CA ASP A 317 -0.65 2.72 -8.75
C ASP A 317 -1.46 1.69 -9.58
N LYS A 318 -2.65 2.15 -10.00
CA LYS A 318 -3.49 1.48 -10.99
C LYS A 318 -2.88 1.67 -12.38
N GLN A 319 -2.27 0.63 -12.92
CA GLN A 319 -1.81 0.63 -14.32
C GLN A 319 -2.77 -0.15 -15.22
N VAL A 320 -3.22 0.49 -16.30
CA VAL A 320 -4.15 -0.09 -17.29
C VAL A 320 -3.38 -0.78 -18.42
N THR A 321 -2.40 -0.10 -19.01
CA THR A 321 -1.52 -0.62 -20.07
C THR A 321 -0.35 -1.40 -19.47
N GLY A 322 0.05 -2.53 -20.06
CA GLY A 322 1.17 -3.33 -19.53
C GLY A 322 0.88 -4.08 -18.22
N ARG A 323 -0.40 -4.16 -17.79
CA ARG A 323 -0.79 -4.79 -16.52
C ARG A 323 -0.49 -6.29 -16.38
N PHE A 324 -0.08 -6.93 -17.48
CA PHE A 324 0.31 -8.35 -17.55
C PHE A 324 1.81 -8.54 -17.77
N GLU A 325 2.60 -7.46 -17.81
CA GLU A 325 4.06 -7.53 -17.89
C GLU A 325 4.64 -8.06 -16.58
N GLU A 326 5.64 -8.94 -16.68
CA GLU A 326 6.20 -9.64 -15.53
C GLU A 326 6.86 -8.66 -14.55
N GLU A 327 7.61 -7.68 -15.06
CA GLU A 327 8.24 -6.63 -14.27
C GLU A 327 7.22 -5.83 -13.49
N PHE A 328 6.08 -5.51 -14.12
CA PHE A 328 5.00 -4.77 -13.49
C PHE A 328 4.33 -5.59 -12.39
N ILE A 329 4.01 -6.86 -12.66
CA ILE A 329 3.42 -7.77 -11.68
C ILE A 329 4.34 -7.93 -10.46
N LYS A 330 5.64 -8.13 -10.70
CA LYS A 330 6.64 -8.27 -9.64
C LYS A 330 6.74 -7.02 -8.77
N MET A 331 6.86 -5.84 -9.39
CA MET A 331 6.92 -4.56 -8.67
C MET A 331 5.64 -4.30 -7.86
N ARG A 332 4.46 -4.56 -8.45
CA ARG A 332 3.19 -4.41 -7.74
C ARG A 332 3.07 -5.38 -6.57
N MET A 333 3.45 -6.65 -6.75
CA MET A 333 3.41 -7.66 -5.70
C MET A 333 4.32 -7.28 -4.53
N GLU A 334 5.54 -6.80 -4.81
CA GLU A 334 6.47 -6.31 -3.80
C GLU A 334 5.88 -5.16 -2.98
N ARG A 335 5.27 -4.17 -3.65
CA ARG A 335 4.65 -3.04 -2.94
C ARG A 335 3.36 -3.42 -2.21
N LEU A 336 2.58 -4.38 -2.73
CA LEU A 336 1.44 -4.95 -2.01
C LEU A 336 1.88 -5.73 -0.77
N GLN A 337 3.00 -6.45 -0.83
CA GLN A 337 3.62 -7.10 0.32
C GLN A 337 3.99 -6.06 1.39
N GLY A 338 4.64 -4.96 0.99
CA GLY A 338 4.95 -3.85 1.90
C GLY A 338 3.71 -3.26 2.56
N TRP A 339 2.69 -2.93 1.76
CA TRP A 339 1.41 -2.41 2.26
C TRP A 339 0.73 -3.37 3.23
N MET A 340 0.65 -4.66 2.88
CA MET A 340 0.05 -5.69 3.73
C MET A 340 0.79 -5.84 5.05
N THR A 341 2.12 -5.87 5.00
CA THR A 341 2.98 -5.93 6.19
C THR A 341 2.70 -4.75 7.12
N ARG A 342 2.56 -3.54 6.58
CA ARG A 342 2.24 -2.33 7.37
C ARG A 342 0.88 -2.45 8.07
N MET A 343 -0.14 -2.93 7.36
CA MET A 343 -1.49 -3.11 7.93
C MET A 343 -1.51 -4.22 8.99
N CYS A 344 -0.76 -5.30 8.78
CA CYS A 344 -0.65 -6.40 9.76
C CYS A 344 0.07 -5.99 11.04
N ARG A 345 1.09 -5.12 10.95
CA ARG A 345 1.82 -4.60 12.11
C ARG A 345 1.05 -3.54 12.91
N HIS A 346 0.03 -2.93 12.32
CA HIS A 346 -0.74 -1.89 13.00
C HIS A 346 -1.76 -2.52 13.95
N PRO A 347 -1.68 -2.28 15.29
CA PRO A 347 -2.46 -3.01 16.29
C PRO A 347 -3.99 -2.81 16.18
N VAL A 348 -4.44 -1.65 15.73
CA VAL A 348 -5.87 -1.38 15.50
C VAL A 348 -6.37 -2.00 14.18
N ILE A 349 -5.69 -1.71 13.06
CA ILE A 349 -6.08 -2.19 11.74
C ILE A 349 -6.05 -3.72 11.66
N SER A 350 -4.99 -4.35 12.17
CA SER A 350 -4.80 -5.80 12.13
C SER A 350 -5.93 -6.54 12.83
N ASN A 351 -6.51 -5.98 13.89
CA ASN A 351 -7.60 -6.60 14.66
C ASN A 351 -8.99 -6.18 14.19
N SER A 352 -9.10 -5.28 13.21
CA SER A 352 -10.41 -4.80 12.73
C SER A 352 -11.19 -5.89 11.99
N GLU A 353 -12.51 -5.94 12.20
CA GLU A 353 -13.39 -6.92 11.55
C GLU A 353 -13.25 -6.93 10.01
N VAL A 354 -13.07 -5.75 9.38
CA VAL A 354 -12.95 -5.62 7.93
C VAL A 354 -11.64 -6.21 7.40
N PHE A 355 -10.55 -6.05 8.13
CA PHE A 355 -9.25 -6.61 7.76
C PHE A 355 -9.22 -8.12 8.01
N GLN A 356 -9.78 -8.58 9.13
CA GLN A 356 -9.91 -10.01 9.45
C GLN A 356 -10.78 -10.75 8.43
N LEU A 357 -11.88 -10.15 7.98
CA LEU A 357 -12.69 -10.69 6.88
C LEU A 357 -11.86 -10.87 5.61
N PHE A 358 -11.06 -9.85 5.25
CA PHE A 358 -10.22 -9.91 4.07
C PHE A 358 -9.22 -11.06 4.13
N LEU A 359 -8.69 -11.39 5.31
CA LEU A 359 -7.69 -12.45 5.46
C LEU A 359 -8.26 -13.87 5.64
N SER A 360 -9.54 -14.00 6.04
CA SER A 360 -10.03 -15.28 6.57
C SER A 360 -11.44 -15.70 6.11
N TYR A 361 -11.99 -15.04 5.08
CA TYR A 361 -13.29 -15.43 4.53
C TYR A 361 -13.30 -16.89 4.08
N LYS A 362 -14.41 -17.58 4.31
CA LYS A 362 -14.50 -19.03 4.06
C LYS A 362 -14.90 -19.38 2.63
N ASP A 363 -15.83 -18.61 2.09
CA ASP A 363 -16.40 -18.80 0.76
C ASP A 363 -16.90 -17.46 0.19
N GLU A 364 -17.36 -17.47 -1.07
CA GLU A 364 -17.83 -16.26 -1.76
C GLU A 364 -19.06 -15.63 -1.08
N LYS A 365 -19.91 -16.42 -0.43
CA LYS A 365 -21.11 -15.93 0.27
C LYS A 365 -20.70 -15.18 1.53
N ASP A 366 -19.76 -15.73 2.29
CA ASP A 366 -19.15 -15.10 3.47
C ASP A 366 -18.48 -13.77 3.09
N TRP A 367 -17.69 -13.76 2.02
CA TRP A 367 -17.08 -12.54 1.47
C TRP A 367 -18.12 -11.46 1.12
N LYS A 368 -19.16 -11.81 0.35
CA LYS A 368 -20.21 -10.86 -0.05
C LYS A 368 -20.99 -10.32 1.15
N MET A 369 -21.29 -11.17 2.14
CA MET A 369 -22.01 -10.76 3.35
C MET A 369 -21.14 -9.84 4.21
N GLY A 370 -19.89 -10.22 4.45
CA GLY A 370 -18.93 -9.41 5.21
C GLY A 370 -18.65 -8.07 4.53
N LYS A 371 -18.50 -8.06 3.21
CA LYS A 371 -18.35 -6.83 2.40
C LYS A 371 -19.51 -5.86 2.65
N ARG A 372 -20.75 -6.33 2.52
CA ARG A 372 -21.97 -5.54 2.79
C ARG A 372 -22.09 -5.09 4.25
N LYS A 373 -21.57 -5.87 5.21
CA LYS A 373 -21.53 -5.50 6.63
C LYS A 373 -20.55 -4.34 6.84
N ALA A 374 -19.34 -4.43 6.28
CA ALA A 374 -18.33 -3.37 6.37
C ALA A 374 -18.77 -2.07 5.69
N GLU A 375 -19.51 -2.16 4.57
CA GLU A 375 -20.07 -0.98 3.87
C GLU A 375 -21.19 -0.26 4.63
N LYS A 376 -21.85 -0.95 5.58
CA LYS A 376 -22.93 -0.40 6.41
C LYS A 376 -22.45 0.04 7.80
N ASP A 377 -21.14 0.06 8.03
CA ASP A 377 -20.58 0.49 9.31
C ASP A 377 -20.87 1.98 9.55
N GLU A 378 -21.49 2.29 10.68
CA GLU A 378 -21.83 3.66 11.08
C GLU A 378 -20.68 4.33 11.87
N THR A 379 -19.69 3.55 12.33
CA THR A 379 -18.56 4.01 13.16
C THR A 379 -17.36 4.45 12.31
N VAL A 380 -17.63 5.20 11.25
CA VAL A 380 -16.65 5.66 10.26
C VAL A 380 -16.28 7.14 10.43
N GLY A 381 -15.13 7.55 9.89
CA GLY A 381 -14.60 8.90 9.98
C GLY A 381 -14.42 9.35 11.43
N VAL A 382 -14.90 10.55 11.78
CA VAL A 382 -14.82 11.08 13.15
C VAL A 382 -15.60 10.25 14.17
N MET A 383 -16.54 9.41 13.74
CA MET A 383 -17.29 8.54 14.66
C MET A 383 -16.44 7.38 15.19
N VAL A 384 -15.29 7.09 14.58
CA VAL A 384 -14.35 6.06 15.09
C VAL A 384 -13.88 6.38 16.52
N PHE A 385 -13.73 7.66 16.87
CA PHE A 385 -13.33 8.10 18.20
C PHE A 385 -14.35 7.75 19.30
N THR A 386 -15.57 7.34 18.94
CA THR A 386 -16.53 6.80 19.93
C THR A 386 -16.18 5.40 20.42
N THR A 387 -15.33 4.70 19.68
CA THR A 387 -14.86 3.34 19.99
C THR A 387 -13.52 3.35 20.74
N ILE A 388 -12.87 4.50 20.84
CA ILE A 388 -11.55 4.67 21.47
C ILE A 388 -11.72 5.08 22.92
N GLU A 389 -11.03 4.39 23.82
CA GLU A 389 -10.99 4.71 25.24
C GLU A 389 -9.54 4.80 25.73
N ALA A 390 -9.21 5.91 26.37
CA ALA A 390 -7.92 6.12 27.00
C ALA A 390 -8.02 5.90 28.50
N GLU A 391 -7.16 5.03 29.04
CA GLU A 391 -7.04 4.78 30.48
C GLU A 391 -6.16 5.85 31.15
N ALA A 392 -6.54 7.12 30.98
CA ALA A 392 -5.77 8.26 31.45
C ALA A 392 -6.67 9.45 31.81
N PRO A 393 -6.20 10.41 32.64
CA PRO A 393 -6.93 11.65 32.91
C PRO A 393 -7.21 12.46 31.64
N ASP A 394 -8.29 13.24 31.63
CA ASP A 394 -8.60 14.14 30.53
C ASP A 394 -7.49 15.21 30.40
N LEU A 395 -7.02 15.43 29.18
CA LEU A 395 -6.01 16.44 28.83
C LEU A 395 -6.64 17.83 28.77
N ASP A 396 -5.86 18.85 29.13
CA ASP A 396 -6.26 20.23 28.89
C ASP A 396 -6.12 20.62 27.41
N LEU A 397 -6.91 21.60 26.97
CA LEU A 397 -6.95 21.98 25.56
C LEU A 397 -5.63 22.59 25.05
N VAL A 398 -4.84 23.20 25.94
CA VAL A 398 -3.54 23.80 25.59
C VAL A 398 -2.54 22.68 25.27
N GLU A 399 -2.50 21.62 26.08
CA GLU A 399 -1.68 20.44 25.81
C GLU A 399 -2.11 19.76 24.51
N VAL A 400 -3.42 19.58 24.30
CA VAL A 400 -3.96 18.99 23.06
C VAL A 400 -3.49 19.75 21.82
N GLU A 401 -3.57 21.08 21.85
CA GLU A 401 -3.13 21.95 20.76
C GLU A 401 -1.61 21.89 20.54
N GLN A 402 -0.82 21.93 21.61
CA GLN A 402 0.64 21.86 21.52
C GLN A 402 1.11 20.56 20.87
N LYS A 403 0.52 19.41 21.25
CA LYS A 403 0.83 18.11 20.64
C LYS A 403 0.46 18.07 19.17
N CYS A 404 -0.74 18.53 18.83
CA CYS A 404 -1.20 18.58 17.44
C CYS A 404 -0.26 19.39 16.55
N GLU A 405 0.17 20.56 17.02
CA GLU A 405 1.08 21.43 16.27
C GLU A 405 2.52 20.89 16.22
N GLN A 406 3.01 20.26 17.30
CA GLN A 406 4.30 19.58 17.32
C GLN A 406 4.36 18.50 16.22
N PHE A 407 3.33 17.66 16.14
CA PHE A 407 3.24 16.61 15.13
C PHE A 407 3.11 17.17 13.72
N SER A 408 2.31 18.23 13.53
CA SER A 408 2.17 18.92 12.24
C SER A 408 3.51 19.43 11.71
N ARG A 409 4.36 20.00 12.57
CA ARG A 409 5.69 20.48 12.17
C ARG A 409 6.63 19.32 11.85
N PHE A 410 6.63 18.28 12.70
CA PHE A 410 7.49 17.13 12.52
C PHE A 410 7.20 16.38 11.21
N THR A 411 5.93 16.06 10.93
CA THR A 411 5.56 15.31 9.72
C THR A 411 5.89 16.08 8.45
N LYS A 412 5.67 17.40 8.45
CA LYS A 412 6.06 18.26 7.33
C LYS A 412 7.58 18.27 7.10
N ALA A 413 8.37 18.45 8.16
CA ALA A 413 9.83 18.47 8.06
C ALA A 413 10.39 17.12 7.59
N MET A 414 9.81 16.01 8.08
CA MET A 414 10.20 14.67 7.65
C MET A 414 9.82 14.42 6.19
N ASP A 415 8.64 14.84 5.74
CA ASP A 415 8.21 14.72 4.33
C ASP A 415 9.19 15.41 3.38
N ASP A 416 9.67 16.61 3.74
CA ASP A 416 10.69 17.31 2.96
C ASP A 416 12.02 16.53 2.91
N GLY A 417 12.50 16.02 4.06
CA GLY A 417 13.71 15.22 4.13
C GLY A 417 13.63 13.90 3.33
N VAL A 418 12.47 13.23 3.38
CA VAL A 418 12.22 12.01 2.59
C VAL A 418 12.23 12.32 1.09
N LYS A 419 11.61 13.43 0.67
CA LYS A 419 11.61 13.86 -0.75
C LYS A 419 13.01 14.19 -1.25
N GLU A 420 13.85 14.79 -0.40
CA GLU A 420 15.25 15.05 -0.73
C GLU A 420 16.03 13.74 -0.94
N ILE A 421 15.92 12.78 -0.01
CA ILE A 421 16.54 11.44 -0.16
C ILE A 421 16.09 10.75 -1.44
N LEU A 422 14.79 10.79 -1.74
CA LEU A 422 14.25 10.22 -2.99
C LEU A 422 14.81 10.93 -4.23
N THR A 423 15.03 12.25 -4.17
CA THR A 423 15.57 13.01 -5.30
C THR A 423 17.02 12.62 -5.56
N VAL A 424 17.88 12.71 -4.54
CA VAL A 424 19.31 12.38 -4.69
C VAL A 424 19.53 10.89 -5.00
N GLY A 425 18.70 10.01 -4.44
CA GLY A 425 18.72 8.59 -4.73
C GLY A 425 18.36 8.28 -6.18
N ASN A 426 17.33 8.92 -6.74
CA ASN A 426 16.99 8.77 -8.16
C ASN A 426 18.07 9.32 -9.10
N GLU A 427 18.69 10.45 -8.77
CA GLU A 427 19.82 11.00 -9.53
C GLU A 427 21.02 10.04 -9.51
N HIS A 428 21.36 9.52 -8.33
CA HIS A 428 22.44 8.56 -8.17
C HIS A 428 22.15 7.25 -8.92
N TRP A 429 20.92 6.73 -8.83
CA TRP A 429 20.49 5.55 -9.57
C TRP A 429 20.73 5.73 -11.08
N LYS A 430 20.21 6.82 -11.67
CA LYS A 430 20.37 7.12 -13.10
C LYS A 430 21.83 7.23 -13.50
N ARG A 431 22.69 7.77 -12.63
CA ARG A 431 24.13 7.85 -12.86
C ARG A 431 24.76 6.46 -12.91
N CYS A 432 24.47 5.61 -11.92
CA CYS A 432 25.01 4.26 -11.78
C CYS A 432 24.51 3.31 -12.87
N THR A 433 23.29 3.48 -13.39
CA THR A 433 22.76 2.65 -14.49
C THR A 433 22.94 3.26 -15.89
N GLY A 434 23.60 4.42 -15.99
CA GLY A 434 23.66 5.21 -17.22
C GLY A 434 25.08 5.62 -17.62
N PRO A 435 25.52 6.86 -17.33
CA PRO A 435 26.83 7.35 -17.75
C PRO A 435 28.01 6.66 -17.07
N LEU A 436 27.91 6.30 -15.78
CA LEU A 436 29.07 5.81 -15.02
C LEU A 436 29.60 4.45 -15.52
N PRO A 437 28.78 3.41 -15.79
CA PRO A 437 29.24 2.18 -16.43
C PRO A 437 29.90 2.43 -17.80
N LYS A 438 29.37 3.39 -18.58
CA LYS A 438 29.93 3.72 -19.90
C LYS A 438 31.34 4.30 -19.79
N GLU A 439 31.65 5.02 -18.71
CA GLU A 439 33.01 5.50 -18.44
C GLU A 439 33.97 4.34 -18.19
N TYR A 440 33.61 3.40 -17.31
CA TYR A 440 34.41 2.19 -17.06
C TYR A 440 34.60 1.34 -18.33
N GLN A 441 33.55 1.17 -19.15
CA GLN A 441 33.64 0.48 -20.44
C GLN A 441 34.59 1.20 -21.41
N ARG A 442 34.57 2.53 -21.46
CA ARG A 442 35.47 3.31 -22.33
C ARG A 442 36.93 3.15 -21.90
N ILE A 443 37.21 3.17 -20.60
CA ILE A 443 38.55 2.90 -20.05
C ILE A 443 38.99 1.48 -20.43
N GLY A 444 38.13 0.48 -20.20
CA GLY A 444 38.43 -0.92 -20.52
C GLY A 444 38.76 -1.15 -22.00
N LYS A 445 37.99 -0.52 -22.90
CA LYS A 445 38.23 -0.55 -24.35
C LYS A 445 39.52 0.16 -24.74
N ALA A 446 39.85 1.28 -24.09
CA ALA A 446 41.08 2.00 -24.37
C ALA A 446 42.33 1.15 -24.07
N PHE A 447 42.33 0.40 -22.95
CA PHE A 447 43.42 -0.53 -22.63
C PHE A 447 43.55 -1.67 -23.64
N GLN A 448 42.43 -2.27 -24.06
CA GLN A 448 42.42 -3.33 -25.07
C GLN A 448 42.88 -2.84 -26.45
N ASN A 449 42.45 -1.64 -26.85
CA ASN A 449 42.87 -1.02 -28.10
C ASN A 449 44.39 -0.77 -28.09
N LEU A 450 44.93 -0.23 -27.00
CA LEU A 450 46.37 -0.01 -26.88
C LEU A 450 47.17 -1.32 -26.88
N SER A 451 46.67 -2.35 -26.18
CA SER A 451 47.26 -3.70 -26.24
C SER A 451 47.28 -4.26 -27.67
N SER A 452 46.21 -4.07 -28.43
CA SER A 452 46.13 -4.48 -29.83
C SER A 452 47.15 -3.74 -30.70
N VAL A 453 47.37 -2.45 -30.45
CA VAL A 453 48.42 -1.66 -31.13
C VAL A 453 49.81 -2.19 -30.80
N PHE A 454 50.10 -2.50 -29.53
CA PHE A 454 51.39 -3.09 -29.15
C PHE A 454 51.60 -4.44 -29.85
N THR A 455 50.59 -5.31 -29.81
CA THR A 455 50.63 -6.62 -30.49
C THR A 455 50.93 -6.51 -31.99
N SER A 456 50.52 -5.40 -32.64
CA SER A 456 50.80 -5.14 -34.06
C SER A 456 52.27 -4.86 -34.38
N SER A 457 53.12 -4.61 -33.37
CA SER A 457 54.56 -4.41 -33.54
C SER A 457 55.28 -5.69 -34.02
N GLY A 458 54.72 -6.87 -33.70
CA GLY A 458 55.30 -8.16 -34.02
C GLY A 458 56.50 -8.55 -33.13
N TYR A 459 56.82 -7.75 -32.10
CA TYR A 459 57.93 -8.03 -31.19
C TYR A 459 57.59 -9.22 -30.27
N GLN A 460 58.40 -10.28 -30.33
CA GLN A 460 58.08 -11.54 -29.63
C GLN A 460 58.16 -11.46 -28.10
N GLY A 461 58.76 -10.41 -27.53
CA GLY A 461 58.99 -10.27 -26.09
C GLY A 461 57.91 -9.49 -25.31
N GLU A 462 56.84 -9.01 -25.96
CA GLU A 462 55.84 -8.14 -25.30
C GLU A 462 54.53 -8.84 -24.90
N ALA A 463 54.38 -10.13 -25.20
CA ALA A 463 53.12 -10.87 -24.98
C ALA A 463 52.61 -10.79 -23.52
N THR A 464 53.51 -10.89 -22.53
CA THR A 464 53.15 -10.78 -21.11
C THR A 464 52.52 -9.43 -20.77
N LEU A 465 53.02 -8.34 -21.36
CA LEU A 465 52.48 -6.99 -21.15
C LEU A 465 51.14 -6.82 -21.87
N THR A 466 51.05 -7.24 -23.14
CA THR A 466 49.83 -7.08 -23.94
C THR A 466 48.68 -7.92 -23.39
N ASP A 467 48.94 -9.14 -22.92
CA ASP A 467 47.95 -9.98 -22.24
C ASP A 467 47.46 -9.35 -20.93
N ALA A 468 48.37 -8.83 -20.10
CA ALA A 468 48.02 -8.15 -18.85
C ALA A 468 47.19 -6.88 -19.09
N MET A 469 47.52 -6.09 -20.13
CA MET A 469 46.74 -4.91 -20.53
C MET A 469 45.35 -5.29 -21.05
N THR A 470 45.24 -6.37 -21.83
CA THR A 470 43.94 -6.90 -22.28
C THR A 470 43.09 -7.36 -21.09
N ALA A 471 43.69 -8.08 -20.15
CA ALA A 471 43.02 -8.54 -18.93
C ALA A 471 42.55 -7.38 -18.04
N ALA A 472 43.37 -6.34 -17.88
CA ALA A 472 42.97 -5.12 -17.19
C ALA A 472 41.78 -4.44 -17.90
N GLY A 473 41.81 -4.36 -19.23
CA GLY A 473 40.70 -3.81 -19.99
C GLY A 473 39.38 -4.56 -19.80
N LYS A 474 39.41 -5.90 -19.86
CA LYS A 474 38.25 -6.75 -19.55
C LYS A 474 37.75 -6.57 -18.12
N THR A 475 38.67 -6.44 -17.16
CA THR A 475 38.32 -6.18 -15.75
C THR A 475 37.53 -4.89 -15.57
N TYR A 476 37.90 -3.82 -16.28
CA TYR A 476 37.14 -2.56 -16.25
C TYR A 476 35.75 -2.70 -16.88
N GLU A 477 35.58 -3.51 -17.92
CA GLU A 477 34.25 -3.82 -18.48
C GLU A 477 33.38 -4.63 -17.49
N GLU A 478 33.98 -5.58 -16.75
CA GLU A 478 33.28 -6.29 -15.68
C GLU A 478 32.86 -5.36 -14.53
N ILE A 479 33.74 -4.43 -14.12
CA ILE A 479 33.41 -3.41 -13.12
C ILE A 479 32.24 -2.56 -13.59
N ALA A 480 32.18 -2.20 -14.88
CA ALA A 480 31.05 -1.47 -15.42
C ALA A 480 29.71 -2.21 -15.21
N GLN A 481 29.69 -3.53 -15.43
CA GLN A 481 28.49 -4.33 -15.20
C GLN A 481 28.12 -4.38 -13.71
N ILE A 482 29.09 -4.55 -12.82
CA ILE A 482 28.85 -4.54 -11.36
C ILE A 482 28.23 -3.20 -10.94
N VAL A 483 28.77 -2.07 -11.41
CA VAL A 483 28.25 -0.73 -11.12
C VAL A 483 26.81 -0.56 -11.63
N ALA A 484 26.51 -1.06 -12.83
CA ALA A 484 25.18 -0.96 -13.42
C ALA A 484 24.12 -1.78 -12.66
N GLU A 485 24.51 -2.89 -12.05
CA GLU A 485 23.61 -3.78 -11.31
C GLU A 485 23.48 -3.41 -9.84
N GLN A 486 24.45 -2.68 -9.28
CA GLN A 486 24.52 -2.41 -7.85
C GLN A 486 23.26 -1.78 -7.26
N PRO A 487 22.61 -0.76 -7.87
CA PRO A 487 21.44 -0.11 -7.27
C PRO A 487 20.30 -1.05 -6.90
N LYS A 488 20.18 -2.20 -7.58
CA LYS A 488 19.16 -3.23 -7.30
C LYS A 488 19.41 -3.99 -5.99
N LYS A 489 20.62 -3.94 -5.44
CA LYS A 489 21.03 -4.69 -4.24
C LYS A 489 20.93 -3.86 -2.96
N ASP A 490 21.01 -2.53 -3.08
CA ASP A 490 21.06 -1.62 -1.94
C ASP A 490 20.09 -0.45 -2.07
N LEU A 491 20.30 0.43 -3.06
CA LEU A 491 19.58 1.67 -3.25
C LEU A 491 18.09 1.42 -3.45
N HIS A 492 17.71 0.30 -4.06
CA HIS A 492 16.32 -0.11 -4.25
C HIS A 492 15.56 -0.15 -2.93
N PHE A 493 16.12 -0.84 -1.93
CA PHE A 493 15.48 -1.00 -0.63
C PHE A 493 15.38 0.34 0.13
N LEU A 494 16.42 1.18 0.01
CA LEU A 494 16.40 2.53 0.57
C LEU A 494 15.31 3.39 -0.09
N MET A 495 15.18 3.33 -1.41
CA MET A 495 14.17 4.09 -2.15
C MET A 495 12.75 3.60 -1.85
N GLU A 496 12.51 2.29 -1.82
CA GLU A 496 11.18 1.75 -1.51
C GLU A 496 10.75 2.06 -0.07
N THR A 497 11.68 1.99 0.89
CA THR A 497 11.40 2.42 2.28
C THR A 497 11.00 3.91 2.31
N ASN A 498 11.75 4.78 1.64
CA ASN A 498 11.41 6.21 1.61
C ASN A 498 10.12 6.49 0.83
N ASN A 499 9.79 5.72 -0.22
CA ASN A 499 8.50 5.82 -0.92
C ASN A 499 7.34 5.44 -0.01
N GLU A 500 7.50 4.39 0.82
CA GLU A 500 6.50 4.00 1.80
C GLU A 500 6.26 5.11 2.84
N TYR A 501 7.34 5.65 3.41
CA TYR A 501 7.23 6.75 4.38
C TYR A 501 6.68 8.03 3.76
N LYS A 502 7.00 8.34 2.50
CA LYS A 502 6.35 9.44 1.75
C LYS A 502 4.84 9.23 1.66
N GLY A 503 4.39 8.01 1.37
CA GLY A 503 2.97 7.66 1.34
C GLY A 503 2.29 7.88 2.70
N LEU A 504 2.88 7.37 3.78
CA LEU A 504 2.38 7.57 5.16
C LEU A 504 2.35 9.06 5.55
N LEU A 505 3.43 9.79 5.26
CA LEU A 505 3.56 11.22 5.56
C LEU A 505 2.53 12.06 4.79
N GLY A 506 2.20 11.67 3.56
CA GLY A 506 1.16 12.29 2.74
C GLY A 506 -0.25 12.23 3.34
N CYS A 507 -0.52 11.32 4.28
CA CYS A 507 -1.82 11.16 4.93
C CYS A 507 -1.98 12.03 6.19
N PHE A 508 -0.89 12.41 6.85
CA PHE A 508 -0.95 13.19 8.10
C PHE A 508 -1.60 14.57 7.96
N PRO A 509 -1.46 15.34 6.86
CA PRO A 509 -2.14 16.62 6.72
C PRO A 509 -3.66 16.54 6.90
N ASP A 510 -4.31 15.53 6.31
CA ASP A 510 -5.75 15.33 6.42
C ASP A 510 -6.15 14.87 7.82
N THR A 511 -5.44 13.88 8.38
CA THR A 511 -5.66 13.42 9.76
C THR A 511 -5.49 14.57 10.76
N ILE A 512 -4.38 15.32 10.70
CA ILE A 512 -4.11 16.46 11.59
C ILE A 512 -5.13 17.59 11.36
N GLY A 513 -5.58 17.81 10.12
CA GLY A 513 -6.60 18.79 9.78
C GLY A 513 -7.91 18.56 10.54
N VAL A 514 -8.36 17.31 10.65
CA VAL A 514 -9.54 16.94 11.44
C VAL A 514 -9.36 17.30 12.93
N HIS A 515 -8.16 17.07 13.48
CA HIS A 515 -7.86 17.39 14.89
C HIS A 515 -7.79 18.90 15.13
N LYS A 516 -7.15 19.66 14.23
CA LYS A 516 -7.12 21.13 14.29
C LYS A 516 -8.53 21.72 14.24
N ALA A 517 -9.37 21.23 13.33
CA ALA A 517 -10.77 21.65 13.25
C ALA A 517 -11.56 21.33 14.54
N ALA A 518 -11.32 20.17 15.16
CA ALA A 518 -11.93 19.83 16.44
C ALA A 518 -11.49 20.76 17.58
N ILE A 519 -10.19 21.07 17.66
CA ILE A 519 -9.63 22.01 18.63
C ILE A 519 -10.26 23.40 18.48
N ASP A 520 -10.35 23.92 17.25
CA ASP A 520 -10.97 25.22 16.98
C ASP A 520 -12.44 25.25 17.40
N LYS A 521 -13.19 24.15 17.17
CA LYS A 521 -14.58 24.04 17.63
C LYS A 521 -14.72 24.03 19.15
N VAL A 522 -13.77 23.43 19.86
CA VAL A 522 -13.76 23.47 21.33
C VAL A 522 -13.43 24.88 21.84
N LYS A 523 -12.52 25.61 21.18
CA LYS A 523 -12.25 27.02 21.50
C LYS A 523 -13.47 27.92 21.29
N GLU A 524 -14.30 27.63 20.28
CA GLU A 524 -15.56 28.32 20.04
C GLU A 524 -16.67 27.98 21.07
N ALA A 525 -16.49 26.94 21.89
CA ALA A 525 -17.55 26.42 22.75
C ALA A 525 -18.09 27.46 23.75
N ASP A 526 -17.26 28.34 24.29
CA ASP A 526 -17.71 29.43 25.18
C ASP A 526 -18.67 30.40 24.46
N LYS A 527 -18.34 30.76 23.22
CA LYS A 527 -19.21 31.60 22.39
C LYS A 527 -20.52 30.88 22.07
N LEU A 528 -20.48 29.56 21.84
CA LEU A 528 -21.67 28.76 21.58
C LEU A 528 -22.57 28.62 22.82
N VAL A 529 -21.99 28.51 24.02
CA VAL A 529 -22.74 28.53 25.29
C VAL A 529 -23.38 29.90 25.50
N ASN A 530 -22.62 30.99 25.32
CA ASN A 530 -23.13 32.36 25.49
C ASN A 530 -24.25 32.71 24.50
N THR A 531 -24.26 32.06 23.33
CA THR A 531 -25.31 32.23 22.31
C THR A 531 -26.44 31.20 22.43
N ASN A 532 -26.50 30.41 23.51
CA ASN A 532 -27.47 29.35 23.76
C ASN A 532 -27.56 28.30 22.64
N LYS A 533 -26.48 28.11 21.87
CA LYS A 533 -26.41 27.07 20.83
C LYS A 533 -26.04 25.71 21.40
N ILE A 534 -25.28 25.65 22.49
CA ILE A 534 -24.95 24.41 23.21
C ILE A 534 -25.07 24.65 24.72
N THR A 535 -25.17 23.58 25.51
CA THR A 535 -25.18 23.67 26.98
C THR A 535 -23.78 23.70 27.57
N ALA A 536 -23.64 24.13 28.83
CA ALA A 536 -22.36 24.04 29.55
C ALA A 536 -21.87 22.57 29.68
N GLN A 537 -22.79 21.61 29.77
CA GLN A 537 -22.46 20.18 29.80
C GLN A 537 -21.93 19.70 28.44
N ASP A 538 -22.48 20.21 27.34
CA ASP A 538 -21.98 19.92 26.00
C ASP A 538 -20.53 20.43 25.85
N LYS A 539 -20.22 21.64 26.35
CA LYS A 539 -18.84 22.17 26.36
C LYS A 539 -17.86 21.24 27.07
N VAL A 540 -18.20 20.75 28.27
CA VAL A 540 -17.34 19.80 29.02
C VAL A 540 -17.15 18.52 28.22
N THR A 541 -18.21 18.02 27.58
CA THR A 541 -18.17 16.81 26.74
C THR A 541 -17.29 17.01 25.51
N MET A 542 -17.35 18.18 24.85
CA MET A 542 -16.49 18.52 23.72
C MET A 542 -15.01 18.50 24.12
N ALA A 543 -14.66 19.11 25.25
CA ALA A 543 -13.28 19.13 25.74
C ALA A 543 -12.75 17.71 26.03
N LYS A 544 -13.56 16.88 26.70
CA LYS A 544 -13.23 15.47 26.94
C LYS A 544 -13.01 14.69 25.64
N ARG A 545 -13.87 14.89 24.65
CA ARG A 545 -13.75 14.25 23.34
C ARG A 545 -12.51 14.70 22.56
N ALA A 546 -12.16 15.98 22.64
CA ALA A 546 -10.90 16.47 22.07
C ALA A 546 -9.67 15.84 22.77
N SER A 547 -9.75 15.59 24.08
CA SER A 547 -8.73 14.81 24.79
C SER A 547 -8.62 13.39 24.23
N THR A 548 -9.73 12.70 23.98
CA THR A 548 -9.71 11.34 23.37
C THR A 548 -9.08 11.36 21.97
N MET A 549 -9.40 12.35 21.15
CA MET A 549 -8.75 12.53 19.84
C MET A 549 -7.24 12.73 19.98
N SER A 550 -6.80 13.58 20.93
CA SER A 550 -5.37 13.80 21.18
C SER A 550 -4.65 12.52 21.61
N TYR A 551 -5.26 11.71 22.49
CA TYR A 551 -4.69 10.43 22.89
C TYR A 551 -4.51 9.50 21.69
N ALA A 552 -5.50 9.42 20.79
CA ALA A 552 -5.41 8.62 19.57
C ALA A 552 -4.28 9.13 18.65
N LEU A 553 -4.15 10.44 18.45
CA LEU A 553 -3.07 11.00 17.63
C LEU A 553 -1.68 10.77 18.24
N GLN A 554 -1.55 10.86 19.57
CA GLN A 554 -0.31 10.57 20.27
C GLN A 554 0.06 9.09 20.18
N ALA A 555 -0.91 8.19 20.39
CA ALA A 555 -0.72 6.75 20.23
C ALA A 555 -0.28 6.39 18.81
N GLU A 556 -0.88 7.02 17.81
CA GLU A 556 -0.51 6.84 16.42
C GLU A 556 0.88 7.39 16.10
N MET A 557 1.23 8.56 16.60
CA MET A 557 2.57 9.11 16.39
C MET A 557 3.65 8.25 17.07
N ASN A 558 3.36 7.69 18.24
CA ASN A 558 4.25 6.74 18.91
C ASN A 558 4.39 5.44 18.11
N HIS A 559 3.31 4.92 17.53
CA HIS A 559 3.37 3.78 16.60
C HIS A 559 4.25 4.12 15.38
N PHE A 560 4.02 5.28 14.75
CA PHE A 560 4.80 5.76 13.61
C PHE A 560 6.30 5.89 13.96
N HIS A 561 6.64 6.49 15.10
CA HIS A 561 8.02 6.63 15.54
C HIS A 561 8.72 5.30 15.82
N SER A 562 8.04 4.37 16.49
CA SER A 562 8.57 3.03 16.78
C SER A 562 8.94 2.30 15.48
N ASN A 563 8.02 2.29 14.52
CA ASN A 563 8.25 1.70 13.20
C ASN A 563 9.35 2.43 12.43
N ARG A 564 9.33 3.77 12.42
CA ARG A 564 10.35 4.60 11.75
C ARG A 564 11.75 4.28 12.22
N ILE A 565 11.95 4.17 13.53
CA ILE A 565 13.27 3.85 14.10
C ILE A 565 13.71 2.46 13.63
N TYR A 566 12.82 1.46 13.69
CA TYR A 566 13.13 0.10 13.25
C TYR A 566 13.46 0.03 11.76
N ASP A 567 12.59 0.58 10.90
CA ASP A 567 12.71 0.47 9.45
C ASP A 567 13.95 1.22 8.94
N TYR A 568 14.19 2.46 9.40
CA TYR A 568 15.37 3.23 8.99
C TYR A 568 16.67 2.62 9.49
N ASN A 569 16.69 2.07 10.71
CA ASN A 569 17.89 1.39 11.21
C ASN A 569 18.24 0.18 10.33
N ARG A 570 17.24 -0.66 10.02
CA ARG A 570 17.43 -1.86 9.22
C ARG A 570 17.85 -1.55 7.78
N VAL A 571 17.18 -0.60 7.11
CA VAL A 571 17.51 -0.28 5.71
C VAL A 571 18.88 0.39 5.58
N MET A 572 19.28 1.20 6.57
CA MET A 572 20.61 1.82 6.57
C MET A 572 21.72 0.80 6.84
N GLN A 573 21.51 -0.15 7.74
CA GLN A 573 22.44 -1.28 7.94
C GLN A 573 22.61 -2.05 6.64
N GLN A 574 21.51 -2.48 6.01
CA GLN A 574 21.53 -3.21 4.75
C GLN A 574 22.24 -2.42 3.63
N TYR A 575 21.92 -1.13 3.48
CA TYR A 575 22.52 -0.27 2.46
C TYR A 575 24.05 -0.18 2.64
N LEU A 576 24.53 0.06 3.86
CA LEU A 576 25.95 0.17 4.15
C LEU A 576 26.69 -1.16 4.00
N GLU A 577 26.09 -2.27 4.44
CA GLU A 577 26.65 -3.60 4.27
C GLU A 577 26.86 -3.96 2.80
N GLU A 578 25.86 -3.69 1.96
CA GLU A 578 25.95 -3.96 0.51
C GLU A 578 26.92 -3.01 -0.20
N GLN A 579 27.02 -1.76 0.24
CA GLN A 579 28.03 -0.81 -0.26
C GLN A 579 29.45 -1.27 0.10
N VAL A 580 29.69 -1.76 1.31
CA VAL A 580 30.99 -2.34 1.70
C VAL A 580 31.35 -3.51 0.77
N LYS A 581 30.45 -4.48 0.61
CA LYS A 581 30.65 -5.63 -0.28
C LYS A 581 30.94 -5.21 -1.72
N PHE A 582 30.24 -4.19 -2.20
CA PHE A 582 30.44 -3.63 -3.53
C PHE A 582 31.86 -3.11 -3.74
N TYR A 583 32.34 -2.24 -2.86
CA TYR A 583 33.70 -1.69 -2.98
C TYR A 583 34.79 -2.74 -2.76
N GLU A 584 34.59 -3.70 -1.85
CA GLU A 584 35.51 -4.82 -1.66
C GLU A 584 35.61 -5.71 -2.91
N THR A 585 34.47 -5.96 -3.58
CA THR A 585 34.42 -6.73 -4.83
C THR A 585 35.18 -6.04 -5.95
N ILE A 586 34.99 -4.72 -6.12
CA ILE A 586 35.74 -3.92 -7.10
C ILE A 586 37.23 -3.97 -6.79
N ALA A 587 37.62 -3.77 -5.53
CA ALA A 587 39.01 -3.81 -5.11
C ALA A 587 39.65 -5.19 -5.38
N ALA A 588 38.93 -6.28 -5.14
CA ALA A 588 39.40 -7.63 -5.44
C ALA A 588 39.63 -7.86 -6.94
N LYS A 589 38.73 -7.37 -7.80
CA LYS A 589 38.91 -7.41 -9.26
C LYS A 589 40.13 -6.63 -9.74
N LEU A 590 40.31 -5.42 -9.23
CA LEU A 590 41.48 -4.61 -9.54
C LEU A 590 42.78 -5.25 -9.05
N ARG A 591 42.79 -5.84 -7.84
CA ARG A 591 43.93 -6.61 -7.33
C ARG A 591 44.28 -7.80 -8.22
N HIS A 592 43.28 -8.52 -8.71
CA HIS A 592 43.50 -9.63 -9.65
C HIS A 592 44.12 -9.15 -10.96
N ALA A 593 43.58 -8.09 -11.57
CA ALA A 593 44.15 -7.50 -12.79
C ALA A 593 45.59 -7.00 -12.58
N HIS A 594 45.85 -6.35 -11.45
CA HIS A 594 47.19 -5.87 -11.08
C HIS A 594 48.20 -7.03 -10.99
N SER A 595 47.80 -8.18 -10.44
CA SER A 595 48.69 -9.36 -10.32
C SER A 595 49.14 -9.96 -11.65
N GLN A 596 48.49 -9.60 -12.78
CA GLN A 596 48.89 -10.03 -14.12
C GLN A 596 50.12 -9.26 -14.63
N PHE A 597 50.42 -8.08 -14.06
CA PHE A 597 51.62 -7.33 -14.42
C PHE A 597 52.80 -7.85 -13.59
N THR A 598 53.77 -8.47 -14.27
CA THR A 598 55.03 -8.86 -13.66
C THR A 598 55.83 -7.63 -13.27
N THR A 599 56.42 -7.64 -12.07
CA THR A 599 57.40 -6.63 -11.67
C THR A 599 58.65 -6.85 -12.51
N MET A 600 59.05 -5.84 -13.29
CA MET A 600 60.29 -5.86 -14.08
C MET A 600 61.52 -5.62 -13.22
#